data_AF-A0A183Q6P7-F1
#
_entry.id   AF-A0A183Q6P7-F1
#
_cell.length_a   1.000
_cell.length_b   1.000
_cell.length_c   1.000
_cell.angle_alpha   90.00
_cell.angle_beta   90.00
_cell.angle_gamma   90.00
#
_symmetry.space_group_name_H-M   'P 1'
#
loop_
_entity.id
_entity.type
_entity.pdbx_description
1 polymer ?
#
loop_
_entity_poly.entity_id
_entity_poly.type
_entity_poly.pdbx_seq_one_letter_code
_entity_poly.pdbx_strand_id
1 'polypeptide(L)'
;MQTTRSTCVSFYLFVGVGLFYNFLSQCKCELLDRKIRENGVVCTEKLLNRCLRHIDLKKLSKNISVYTSPIGPLCLGALSSVKHGSENTEAKKFVEDILSASKYGLDVDCGMPDEALYGRTGYLNCLITLRENNFDIPVSVVSSVCVCVFVTAFEVFINELFVRDCAEVHY
;
A
#
# COMPACT_ATOMS: atom_id res chain seq x y z
N MET A 1 -9.17 16.26 32.81
CA MET A 1 -7.85 16.00 32.21
C MET A 1 -8.05 15.02 31.05
N GLN A 2 -8.22 15.54 29.83
CA GLN A 2 -8.41 14.71 28.63
C GLN A 2 -7.08 14.07 28.27
N THR A 3 -6.98 12.75 28.40
CA THR A 3 -5.86 11.97 27.85
C THR A 3 -5.90 12.10 26.32
N THR A 4 -5.02 12.93 25.76
CA THR A 4 -4.68 12.92 24.34
C THR A 4 -4.03 11.59 24.01
N ARG A 5 -4.85 10.60 23.63
CA ARG A 5 -4.35 9.36 23.01
C ARG A 5 -3.63 9.75 21.74
N SER A 6 -2.31 9.65 21.75
CA SER A 6 -1.46 9.83 20.57
C SER A 6 -2.04 9.03 19.40
N THR A 7 -2.50 9.74 18.36
CA THR A 7 -3.15 9.22 17.16
C THR A 7 -2.14 8.74 16.11
N CYS A 8 -0.99 8.20 16.54
CA CYS A 8 -0.14 7.43 15.66
C CYS A 8 -0.81 6.07 15.39
N VAL A 9 -1.83 6.08 14.53
CA VAL A 9 -2.26 4.88 13.82
C VAL A 9 -1.08 4.55 12.92
N SER A 10 -0.13 3.75 13.41
CA SER A 10 0.87 3.16 12.53
C SER A 10 0.08 2.27 11.58
N PHE A 11 -0.22 2.79 10.38
CA PHE A 11 -0.96 2.06 9.36
C PHE A 11 -0.32 0.69 9.17
N TYR A 12 1.01 0.61 9.25
CA TYR A 12 1.77 -0.63 9.20
C TYR A 12 1.27 -1.70 10.19
N LEU A 13 1.11 -1.33 11.46
CA LEU A 13 0.70 -2.28 12.50
C LEU A 13 -0.79 -2.64 12.37
N PHE A 14 -1.66 -1.64 12.19
CA PHE A 14 -3.10 -1.90 12.13
C PHE A 14 -3.52 -2.60 10.84
N VAL A 15 -2.95 -2.22 9.70
CA VAL A 15 -3.17 -2.85 8.39
C VAL A 15 -2.55 -4.24 8.39
N GLY A 16 -1.32 -4.41 8.89
CA GLY A 16 -0.68 -5.73 8.98
C GLY A 16 -1.49 -6.73 9.80
N VAL A 17 -1.96 -6.32 10.99
CA VAL A 17 -2.84 -7.15 11.82
C VAL A 17 -4.21 -7.37 11.16
N GLY A 18 -4.75 -6.36 10.48
CA GLY A 18 -5.99 -6.48 9.71
C GLY A 18 -5.87 -7.48 8.55
N LEU A 19 -4.78 -7.44 7.79
CA LEU A 19 -4.48 -8.40 6.72
C LEU A 19 -4.32 -9.81 7.26
N PHE A 20 -3.68 -9.97 8.43
CA PHE A 20 -3.59 -11.27 9.10
C PHE A 20 -4.97 -11.82 9.47
N TYR A 21 -5.86 -11.01 10.06
CA TYR A 21 -7.22 -11.46 10.35
C TYR A 21 -8.05 -11.72 9.09
N ASN A 22 -7.83 -10.96 8.01
CA ASN A 22 -8.45 -11.21 6.72
C ASN A 22 -7.97 -12.53 6.10
N PHE A 23 -6.67 -12.82 6.20
CA PHE A 23 -6.12 -14.11 5.79
C PHE A 23 -6.75 -15.25 6.58
N LEU A 24 -6.84 -15.12 7.91
CA LEU A 24 -7.46 -16.13 8.76
C LEU A 24 -8.91 -16.38 8.38
N SER A 25 -9.70 -15.34 8.08
CA SER A 25 -11.11 -15.49 7.72
C SER A 25 -11.32 -16.20 6.39
N GLN A 26 -10.40 -16.04 5.44
CA GLN A 26 -10.46 -16.64 4.11
C GLN A 26 -9.77 -18.01 4.03
N CYS A 27 -8.94 -18.37 5.02
CA CYS A 27 -8.19 -19.62 5.02
C CYS A 27 -9.13 -20.84 5.05
N LYS A 28 -8.94 -21.76 4.10
CA LYS A 28 -9.72 -23.00 3.99
C LYS A 28 -9.12 -24.18 4.77
N CYS A 29 -8.11 -23.94 5.59
CA CYS A 29 -7.46 -24.99 6.37
C CYS A 29 -8.46 -25.65 7.34
N GLU A 30 -8.55 -26.98 7.30
CA GLU A 30 -9.45 -27.77 8.16
C GLU A 30 -9.12 -27.63 9.65
N LEU A 31 -7.88 -27.25 9.99
CA LEU A 31 -7.43 -27.00 11.36
C LEU A 31 -7.98 -25.69 11.94
N LEU A 32 -8.51 -24.79 11.09
CA LEU A 32 -9.08 -23.52 11.54
C LEU A 32 -10.59 -23.65 11.76
N ASP A 33 -10.97 -23.60 13.03
CA ASP A 33 -12.37 -23.56 13.46
C ASP A 33 -13.11 -22.41 12.73
N ARG A 34 -14.35 -22.71 12.31
CA ARG A 34 -15.31 -21.71 11.81
C ARG A 34 -15.39 -20.48 12.72
N LYS A 35 -15.37 -20.67 14.04
CA LYS A 35 -15.40 -19.55 15.00
C LYS A 35 -14.20 -18.61 14.86
N ILE A 36 -13.00 -19.15 14.58
CA ILE A 36 -11.80 -18.34 14.36
C ILE A 36 -11.95 -17.51 13.09
N ARG A 37 -12.52 -18.09 12.04
CA ARG A 37 -12.76 -17.39 10.76
C ARG A 37 -13.77 -16.25 10.91
N GLU A 38 -14.88 -16.51 11.59
CA GLU A 38 -15.90 -15.49 11.90
C GLU A 38 -15.32 -14.37 12.76
N ASN A 39 -14.51 -14.70 13.78
CA ASN A 39 -13.78 -13.71 14.56
C ASN A 39 -12.79 -12.91 13.71
N GLY A 40 -12.13 -13.55 12.74
CA GLY A 40 -11.25 -12.91 11.78
C GLY A 40 -11.97 -11.80 11.01
N VAL A 41 -13.16 -12.07 10.47
CA VAL A 41 -13.99 -11.05 9.77
C VAL A 41 -14.27 -9.87 10.69
N VAL A 42 -14.76 -10.13 11.91
CA VAL A 42 -15.11 -9.07 12.87
C VAL A 42 -13.89 -8.23 13.27
N CYS A 43 -12.73 -8.87 13.46
CA CYS A 43 -11.49 -8.17 13.79
C CYS A 43 -11.00 -7.30 12.62
N THR A 44 -11.02 -7.83 11.41
CA THR A 44 -10.69 -7.08 10.18
C THR A 44 -11.56 -5.85 10.04
N GLU A 45 -12.88 -5.99 10.13
CA GLU A 45 -13.83 -4.87 10.01
C GLU A 45 -13.59 -3.81 11.09
N LYS A 46 -13.33 -4.21 12.34
CA LYS A 46 -13.03 -3.28 13.44
C LYS A 46 -11.75 -2.48 13.18
N LEU A 47 -10.70 -3.14 12.70
CA LEU A 47 -9.41 -2.50 12.42
C LEU A 47 -9.52 -1.57 11.22
N LEU A 48 -10.15 -2.03 10.13
CA LEU A 48 -10.42 -1.24 8.93
C LEU A 48 -11.19 0.04 9.28
N ASN A 49 -12.32 -0.08 9.97
CA ASN A 49 -13.13 1.07 10.38
C ASN A 49 -12.38 2.05 11.28
N ARG A 50 -11.42 1.57 12.07
CA ARG A 50 -10.54 2.44 12.83
C ARG A 50 -9.57 3.19 11.93
N CYS A 51 -8.95 2.52 10.96
CA CYS A 51 -8.05 3.15 10.00
C CYS A 51 -8.77 4.18 9.12
N LEU A 52 -9.94 3.84 8.57
CA LEU A 52 -10.70 4.71 7.67
C LEU A 52 -11.13 6.03 8.33
N ARG A 53 -11.44 6.02 9.63
CA ARG A 53 -11.76 7.24 10.41
C ARG A 53 -10.58 8.22 10.54
N HIS A 54 -9.36 7.76 10.29
CA HIS A 54 -8.15 8.54 10.41
C HIS A 54 -7.37 8.67 9.10
N ILE A 55 -7.96 8.22 7.98
CA ILE A 55 -7.37 8.44 6.66
C ILE A 55 -7.32 9.95 6.37
N ASP A 56 -6.17 10.37 5.85
CA ASP A 56 -5.99 11.69 5.27
C ASP A 56 -5.33 11.52 3.89
N LEU A 57 -6.16 11.53 2.84
CA LEU A 57 -5.71 11.33 1.47
C LEU A 57 -4.75 12.45 1.00
N LYS A 58 -4.72 13.61 1.66
CA LYS A 58 -3.77 14.68 1.31
C LYS A 58 -2.32 14.28 1.57
N LYS A 59 -2.08 13.30 2.45
CA LYS A 59 -0.73 12.78 2.73
C LYS A 59 -0.16 11.93 1.60
N LEU A 60 -0.99 11.49 0.66
CA LEU A 60 -0.57 10.67 -0.47
C LEU A 60 0.45 11.38 -1.38
N SER A 61 0.45 12.71 -1.43
CA SER A 61 1.45 13.47 -2.20
C SER A 61 2.89 13.31 -1.68
N LYS A 62 3.07 12.83 -0.44
CA LYS A 62 4.38 12.65 0.18
C LYS A 62 4.73 11.18 0.44
N ASN A 63 3.74 10.29 0.43
CA ASN A 63 3.89 8.89 0.75
C ASN A 63 2.67 8.11 0.24
N ILE A 64 2.91 7.18 -0.68
CA ILE A 64 1.88 6.28 -1.24
C ILE A 64 2.10 4.81 -0.89
N SER A 65 3.04 4.51 0.02
CA SER A 65 3.33 3.13 0.36
C SER A 65 2.14 2.46 1.05
N VAL A 66 1.85 1.21 0.68
CA VAL A 66 0.86 0.37 1.36
C VAL A 66 1.15 0.20 2.86
N TYR A 67 2.41 0.36 3.27
CA TYR A 67 2.85 0.11 4.63
C TYR A 67 2.58 1.28 5.57
N THR A 68 2.75 2.52 5.13
CA THR A 68 2.72 3.68 6.05
C THR A 68 1.81 4.82 5.58
N SER A 69 1.08 4.64 4.48
CA SER A 69 0.17 5.63 3.93
C SER A 69 -1.30 5.17 4.00
N PRO A 70 -2.26 6.06 3.64
CA PRO A 70 -3.65 5.68 3.41
C PRO A 70 -3.88 4.54 2.40
N ILE A 71 -2.90 4.20 1.54
CA ILE A 71 -3.01 3.06 0.63
C ILE A 71 -3.18 1.73 1.39
N GLY A 72 -2.54 1.57 2.55
CA GLY A 72 -2.65 0.35 3.35
C GLY A 72 -4.08 0.00 3.75
N PRO A 73 -4.80 0.90 4.44
CA PRO A 73 -6.19 0.64 4.79
C PRO A 73 -7.13 0.52 3.59
N LEU A 74 -6.89 1.26 2.51
CA LEU A 74 -7.68 1.10 1.27
C LEU A 74 -7.47 -0.31 0.69
N CYS A 75 -6.23 -0.81 0.67
CA CYS A 75 -5.92 -2.16 0.21
C CYS A 75 -6.59 -3.23 1.07
N LEU A 76 -6.52 -3.08 2.41
CA LEU A 76 -7.26 -3.95 3.33
C LEU A 76 -8.77 -3.91 3.08
N GLY A 77 -9.32 -2.71 2.85
CA GLY A 77 -10.71 -2.50 2.47
C GLY A 77 -11.08 -3.30 1.23
N ALA A 78 -10.34 -3.11 0.14
CA ALA A 78 -10.54 -3.85 -1.10
C ALA A 78 -10.56 -5.37 -0.86
N LEU A 79 -9.49 -5.91 -0.25
CA LEU A 79 -9.33 -7.35 0.00
C LEU A 79 -10.41 -7.96 0.92
N SER A 80 -10.87 -7.20 1.92
CA SER A 80 -11.86 -7.68 2.89
C SER A 80 -13.31 -7.54 2.41
N SER A 81 -13.58 -6.62 1.48
CA SER A 81 -14.91 -6.43 0.89
C SER A 81 -15.26 -7.48 -0.17
N VAL A 82 -14.30 -8.28 -0.65
CA VAL A 82 -14.58 -9.40 -1.57
C VAL A 82 -15.36 -10.49 -0.82
N LYS A 83 -16.62 -10.70 -1.20
CA LYS A 83 -17.47 -11.77 -0.68
C LYS A 83 -17.71 -12.78 -1.79
N HIS A 84 -17.53 -14.08 -1.48
CA HIS A 84 -17.74 -15.17 -2.44
C HIS A 84 -16.88 -15.12 -3.72
N GLY A 85 -15.73 -14.42 -3.68
CA GLY A 85 -14.78 -14.38 -4.78
C GLY A 85 -15.12 -13.38 -5.89
N SER A 86 -16.10 -12.50 -5.69
CA SER A 86 -16.37 -11.39 -6.61
C SER A 86 -16.23 -10.03 -5.92
N GLU A 87 -15.69 -9.07 -6.66
CA GLU A 87 -15.62 -7.68 -6.23
C GLU A 87 -17.03 -7.12 -6.04
N ASN A 88 -17.30 -6.55 -4.87
CA ASN A 88 -18.51 -5.77 -4.64
C ASN A 88 -18.25 -4.27 -4.92
N THR A 89 -19.31 -3.46 -4.90
CA THR A 89 -19.23 -2.01 -5.13
C THR A 89 -18.26 -1.29 -4.17
N GLU A 90 -18.15 -1.77 -2.94
CA GLU A 90 -17.26 -1.20 -1.94
C GLU A 90 -15.78 -1.47 -2.24
N ALA A 91 -15.46 -2.70 -2.65
CA ALA A 91 -14.12 -3.10 -3.07
C ALA A 91 -13.64 -2.25 -4.26
N LYS A 92 -14.52 -2.01 -5.24
CA LYS A 92 -14.23 -1.16 -6.39
C LYS A 92 -13.88 0.27 -6.00
N LYS A 93 -14.62 0.85 -5.06
CA LYS A 93 -14.34 2.21 -4.57
C LYS A 93 -12.94 2.31 -3.94
N PHE A 94 -12.55 1.32 -3.14
CA PHE A 94 -11.19 1.28 -2.59
C PHE A 94 -10.12 1.19 -3.67
N VAL A 95 -10.35 0.37 -4.70
CA VAL A 95 -9.42 0.24 -5.83
C VAL A 95 -9.33 1.53 -6.63
N GLU A 96 -10.45 2.20 -6.90
CA GLU A 96 -10.47 3.52 -7.57
C GLU A 96 -9.65 4.55 -6.79
N ASP A 97 -9.81 4.62 -5.47
CA ASP A 97 -9.04 5.52 -4.62
C ASP A 97 -7.53 5.19 -4.67
N ILE A 98 -7.16 3.90 -4.66
CA ILE A 98 -5.77 3.44 -4.82
C ILE A 98 -5.22 3.86 -6.18
N LEU A 99 -5.92 3.56 -7.27
CA LEU A 99 -5.48 3.89 -8.63
C LEU A 99 -5.36 5.40 -8.83
N SER A 100 -6.21 6.20 -8.21
CA SER A 100 -6.13 7.66 -8.25
C SER A 100 -4.84 8.22 -7.64
N ALA A 101 -4.20 7.47 -6.75
CA ALA A 101 -2.94 7.83 -6.12
C ALA A 101 -1.73 7.61 -7.04
N SER A 102 -1.90 6.88 -8.15
CA SER A 102 -0.83 6.67 -9.15
C SER A 102 -0.21 7.99 -9.63
N LYS A 103 -1.02 9.05 -9.79
CA LYS A 103 -0.53 10.39 -10.16
C LYS A 103 0.60 10.91 -9.26
N TYR A 104 0.63 10.54 -7.99
CA TYR A 104 1.71 10.92 -7.07
C TYR A 104 2.96 10.05 -7.25
N GLY A 105 2.79 8.78 -7.63
CA GLY A 105 3.92 7.89 -7.94
C GLY A 105 4.55 8.16 -9.30
N LEU A 106 3.81 8.78 -10.23
CA LEU A 106 4.30 9.12 -11.57
C LEU A 106 5.02 10.48 -11.62
N ASP A 107 4.86 11.31 -10.59
CA ASP A 107 5.61 12.54 -10.43
C ASP A 107 7.02 12.20 -9.91
N VAL A 108 8.04 12.24 -10.76
CA VAL A 108 9.43 11.93 -10.38
C VAL A 108 10.05 13.04 -9.54
N ASP A 109 9.58 14.29 -9.70
CA ASP A 109 10.14 15.48 -9.05
C ASP A 109 9.55 15.75 -7.66
N CYS A 110 8.51 15.01 -7.24
CA CYS A 110 7.86 15.22 -5.94
C CYS A 110 8.72 14.87 -4.71
N GLY A 111 9.93 14.34 -4.91
CA GLY A 111 10.84 13.95 -3.83
C GLY A 111 10.41 12.69 -3.07
N MET A 112 9.44 11.93 -3.61
CA MET A 112 9.01 10.67 -3.03
C MET A 112 10.10 9.61 -3.19
N PRO A 113 10.42 8.83 -2.13
CA PRO A 113 11.42 7.79 -2.23
C PRO A 113 10.92 6.60 -3.04
N ASP A 114 11.86 5.73 -3.46
CA ASP A 114 11.52 4.51 -4.20
C ASP A 114 11.52 3.25 -3.34
N GLU A 115 11.83 3.35 -2.05
CA GLU A 115 11.86 2.20 -1.14
C GLU A 115 10.46 1.72 -0.71
N ALA A 116 10.43 0.63 0.07
CA ALA A 116 9.19 -0.06 0.39
C ALA A 116 8.30 0.74 1.36
N LEU A 117 8.83 1.27 2.46
CA LEU A 117 8.04 1.75 3.58
C LEU A 117 7.29 3.04 3.32
N TYR A 118 7.80 3.94 2.49
CA TYR A 118 7.27 5.29 2.23
C TYR A 118 7.18 5.61 0.73
N GLY A 119 7.72 4.73 -0.12
CA GLY A 119 7.95 5.01 -1.52
C GLY A 119 7.12 4.24 -2.54
N ARG A 120 7.53 4.41 -3.81
CA ARG A 120 6.89 3.83 -5.00
C ARG A 120 6.90 2.29 -4.98
N THR A 121 7.94 1.64 -4.45
CA THR A 121 7.98 0.17 -4.32
C THR A 121 6.90 -0.34 -3.36
N GLY A 122 6.59 0.39 -2.29
CA GLY A 122 5.47 0.05 -1.40
C GLY A 122 4.12 0.12 -2.10
N TYR A 123 3.95 1.08 -3.01
CA TYR A 123 2.74 1.18 -3.83
C TYR A 123 2.67 0.09 -4.89
N LEU A 124 3.78 -0.24 -5.55
CA LEU A 124 3.87 -1.38 -6.47
C LEU A 124 3.45 -2.69 -5.80
N ASN A 125 3.89 -2.92 -4.55
CA ASN A 125 3.48 -4.09 -3.79
C ASN A 125 1.95 -4.14 -3.60
N CYS A 126 1.31 -3.01 -3.34
CA CYS A 126 -0.16 -2.92 -3.29
C CYS A 126 -0.80 -3.37 -4.59
N LEU A 127 -0.34 -2.82 -5.72
CA LEU A 127 -0.91 -3.11 -7.04
C LEU A 127 -0.76 -4.59 -7.41
N ILE A 128 0.39 -5.19 -7.10
CA ILE A 128 0.66 -6.61 -7.31
C ILE A 128 -0.24 -7.47 -6.42
N THR A 129 -0.32 -7.17 -5.12
CA THR A 129 -1.20 -7.92 -4.18
C THR A 129 -2.66 -7.89 -4.63
N LEU A 130 -3.17 -6.73 -5.09
CA LEU A 130 -4.53 -6.63 -5.61
C LEU A 130 -4.69 -7.50 -6.87
N ARG A 131 -3.76 -7.43 -7.82
CA ARG A 131 -3.81 -8.27 -9.02
C ARG A 131 -3.77 -9.77 -8.70
N GLU A 132 -2.94 -10.20 -7.75
CA GLU A 132 -2.87 -11.60 -7.27
C GLU A 132 -4.19 -12.07 -6.65
N ASN A 133 -4.99 -11.14 -6.14
CA ASN A 133 -6.34 -11.39 -5.60
C ASN A 133 -7.45 -11.17 -6.64
N ASN A 134 -7.11 -11.20 -7.94
CA ASN A 134 -8.02 -11.10 -9.09
C ASN A 134 -8.69 -9.74 -9.27
N PHE A 135 -8.11 -8.66 -8.72
CA PHE A 135 -8.58 -7.32 -9.02
C PHE A 135 -8.12 -6.85 -10.40
N ASP A 136 -8.98 -6.11 -11.09
CA ASP A 136 -8.65 -5.54 -12.42
C ASP A 136 -7.76 -4.30 -12.28
N ILE A 137 -6.47 -4.54 -12.06
CA ILE A 137 -5.45 -3.49 -12.00
C ILE A 137 -4.84 -3.30 -13.41
N PRO A 138 -4.91 -2.12 -14.03
CA PRO A 138 -4.36 -1.90 -15.36
C PRO A 138 -2.85 -2.14 -15.41
N VAL A 139 -2.38 -2.94 -16.38
CA VAL A 139 -0.93 -3.18 -16.60
C VAL A 139 -0.19 -1.87 -16.84
N SER A 140 -0.81 -0.92 -17.54
CA SER A 140 -0.23 0.40 -17.80
C SER A 140 0.17 1.12 -16.52
N VAL A 141 -0.70 1.12 -15.49
CA VAL A 141 -0.40 1.76 -14.20
C VAL A 141 0.79 1.10 -13.50
N VAL A 142 0.81 -0.24 -13.47
CA VAL A 142 1.94 -0.99 -12.87
C VAL A 142 3.24 -0.68 -13.60
N SER A 143 3.24 -0.77 -14.92
CA SER A 143 4.43 -0.51 -15.74
C SER A 143 4.93 0.93 -15.60
N SER A 144 4.04 1.92 -15.59
CA SER A 144 4.43 3.32 -15.45
C SER A 144 5.11 3.60 -14.10
N VAL A 145 4.59 3.05 -12.99
CA VAL A 145 5.25 3.21 -11.69
C VAL A 145 6.59 2.48 -11.65
N CYS A 146 6.69 1.27 -12.23
CA CYS A 146 7.97 0.58 -12.36
C CYS A 146 9.01 1.40 -13.14
N VAL A 147 8.60 2.01 -14.26
CA VAL A 147 9.48 2.88 -15.06
C VAL A 147 9.99 4.06 -14.23
N CYS A 148 9.13 4.72 -13.45
CA CYS A 148 9.56 5.81 -12.56
C CYS A 148 10.64 5.36 -11.58
N VAL A 149 10.50 4.19 -10.95
CA VAL A 149 11.51 3.62 -10.05
C VAL A 149 12.83 3.31 -10.77
N PHE A 150 12.77 2.83 -12.02
CA PHE A 150 13.97 2.57 -12.80
C PHE A 150 14.69 3.86 -13.23
N VAL A 151 13.93 4.89 -13.62
CA VAL A 151 14.48 6.18 -14.05
C VAL A 151 15.22 6.85 -12.89
N THR A 152 14.62 6.93 -11.71
CA THR A 152 15.29 7.49 -10.52
C THR A 152 16.53 6.69 -10.12
N ALA A 153 16.47 5.35 -10.19
CA ALA A 153 17.64 4.52 -9.93
C ALA A 153 18.77 4.76 -10.95
N PHE A 154 18.43 4.97 -12.23
CA PHE A 154 19.41 5.26 -13.28
C PHE A 154 20.04 6.65 -13.12
N GLU A 155 19.25 7.66 -12.75
CA GLU A 155 19.77 9.01 -12.46
C GLU A 155 20.76 9.00 -11.30
N VAL A 156 20.47 8.27 -10.21
CA VAL A 156 21.41 8.09 -9.10
C VAL A 156 22.69 7.41 -9.58
N PHE A 157 22.59 6.34 -10.37
CA PHE A 157 23.75 5.61 -10.88
C PHE A 157 24.65 6.47 -11.78
N ILE A 158 24.06 7.24 -12.70
CA ILE A 158 24.81 8.17 -13.56
C ILE A 158 25.48 9.26 -12.71
N ASN A 159 24.78 9.83 -11.74
CA ASN A 159 25.35 10.84 -10.86
C ASN A 159 26.52 10.29 -10.03
N GLU A 160 26.42 9.06 -9.51
CA GLU A 160 27.51 8.41 -8.78
C GLU A 160 28.72 8.12 -9.67
N LEU A 161 28.50 7.67 -10.91
CA LEU A 161 29.56 7.49 -11.91
C LEU A 161 30.28 8.81 -12.19
N PHE A 162 29.53 9.89 -12.44
CA PHE A 162 30.10 11.19 -12.75
C PHE A 162 30.86 11.80 -11.55
N VAL A 163 30.34 11.62 -10.33
CA VAL A 163 31.03 12.05 -9.11
C VAL A 163 32.33 11.27 -8.91
N ARG A 164 32.34 9.97 -9.21
CA ARG A 164 33.57 9.15 -9.16
C ARG A 164 34.60 9.59 -10.20
N ASP A 165 34.17 9.83 -11.44
CA ASP A 165 35.06 10.30 -12.51
C ASP A 165 35.65 11.69 -12.16
N CYS A 166 34.89 12.59 -11.54
CA CYS A 166 35.42 13.88 -11.08
C CYS A 166 36.37 13.76 -9.87
N ALA A 167 36.23 12.75 -9.02
CA ALA A 167 37.09 12.53 -7.86
C ALA A 167 38.46 11.92 -8.24
N GLU A 168 38.52 11.14 -9.32
CA GLU A 168 39.78 10.54 -9.82
C GLU A 168 40.65 11.51 -10.62
N VAL A 169 40.12 12.66 -11.07
CA VAL A 169 40.87 13.68 -11.86
C VAL A 169 41.70 14.63 -10.97
N HIS A 170 41.67 14.48 -9.65
CA HIS A 170 42.35 15.36 -8.69
C HIS A 170 43.54 14.74 -7.92
N TYR A 171 44.20 13.70 -8.47
CA TYR A 171 45.47 13.16 -7.93
C TYR A 171 46.62 13.23 -8.93
#